data_AF-A0A931XUP3-F1
#
_entry.id   AF-A0A931XUP3-F1
#
_cell.length_a   1.000
_cell.length_b   1.000
_cell.length_c   1.000
_cell.angle_alpha   90.00
_cell.angle_beta   90.00
_cell.angle_gamma   90.00
#
_symmetry.space_group_name_H-M   'P 1'
#
loop_
_entity.id
_entity.type
_entity.pdbx_description
1 polymer ?
#
loop_
_entity_poly.entity_id
_entity_poly.type
_entity_poly.pdbx_seq_one_letter_code
_entity_poly.pdbx_strand_id
1 'polypeptide(L)'
;MVQAIPEPRPPLRLRFWPTERPIALSLGDGTLVLSTGWLARGTQEDFAASLAHEAAHELLGHGPRFAATTVGGGLLMAGTLALAPLAAPPLLAAGVPLLGAYARGQEYEADALGLWLYERAGYPRAAYLAHLRHLATFPRPDLWLSLHPDLQARLRRLEAGPVRVPVISGVRDRGEERQALIRPGVR
;
A
#
# COMPACT_ATOMS: atom_id res chain seq x y z
N MET A 1 12.86 12.39 12.36
CA MET A 1 11.81 13.40 12.20
C MET A 1 10.89 12.89 11.08
N VAL A 2 9.63 12.57 11.37
CA VAL A 2 8.67 12.15 10.34
C VAL A 2 8.40 13.39 9.47
N GLN A 3 8.86 13.40 8.22
CA GLN A 3 8.50 14.49 7.30
C GLN A 3 6.99 14.43 7.08
N ALA A 4 6.32 15.53 7.44
CA ALA A 4 4.91 15.73 7.19
C ALA A 4 4.64 15.67 5.68
N ILE A 5 3.55 15.03 5.29
CA ILE A 5 3.03 15.12 3.91
C ILE A 5 2.69 16.59 3.66
N PRO A 6 3.01 17.14 2.47
CA PRO A 6 2.57 18.49 2.14
C PRO A 6 1.04 18.57 2.22
N GLU A 7 0.53 19.53 2.97
CA GLU A 7 -0.90 19.87 2.99
C GLU A 7 -1.19 20.96 1.94
N PRO A 8 -2.33 20.91 1.23
CA PRO A 8 -3.38 19.89 1.33
C PRO A 8 -2.95 18.56 0.67
N ARG A 9 -3.33 17.43 1.26
CA ARG A 9 -3.12 16.14 0.59
C ARG A 9 -3.84 16.08 -0.75
N PRO A 10 -3.21 15.48 -1.77
CA PRO A 10 -3.90 15.28 -3.04
C PRO A 10 -5.09 14.33 -2.85
N PRO A 11 -6.20 14.52 -3.58
CA PRO A 11 -7.32 13.59 -3.56
C PRO A 11 -6.88 12.24 -4.10
N LEU A 12 -7.35 11.15 -3.47
CA LEU A 12 -7.08 9.80 -3.95
C LEU A 12 -7.80 9.56 -5.29
N ARG A 13 -7.05 9.07 -6.28
CA ARG A 13 -7.56 8.70 -7.61
C ARG A 13 -7.28 7.24 -7.86
N LEU A 14 -8.32 6.47 -8.17
CA LEU A 14 -8.17 5.07 -8.54
C LEU A 14 -8.05 4.94 -10.06
N ARG A 15 -7.02 4.24 -10.55
CA ARG A 15 -6.82 3.91 -11.95
C ARG A 15 -6.72 2.40 -12.14
N PHE A 16 -7.48 1.89 -13.10
CA PHE A 16 -7.42 0.48 -13.48
C PHE A 16 -6.39 0.24 -14.58
N TRP A 17 -5.66 -0.85 -14.46
CA TRP A 17 -4.70 -1.32 -15.43
C TRP A 17 -5.13 -2.66 -16.03
N PRO A 18 -5.38 -2.75 -17.34
CA PRO A 18 -5.77 -3.99 -17.99
C PRO A 18 -4.60 -4.98 -18.10
N THR A 19 -4.40 -5.80 -17.07
CA THR A 19 -3.44 -6.92 -17.05
C THR A 19 -4.00 -8.06 -16.20
N GLU A 20 -3.70 -9.30 -16.55
CA GLU A 20 -4.19 -10.49 -15.82
C GLU A 20 -3.43 -10.75 -14.52
N ARG A 21 -2.24 -10.15 -14.35
CA ARG A 21 -1.43 -10.30 -13.13
C ARG A 21 -1.96 -9.35 -12.05
N PRO A 22 -2.28 -9.81 -10.83
CA PRO A 22 -2.65 -8.95 -9.72
C PRO A 22 -1.51 -7.97 -9.39
N ILE A 23 -1.79 -6.68 -9.46
CA ILE A 23 -0.89 -5.57 -9.16
C ILE A 23 -1.69 -4.51 -8.42
N ALA A 24 -1.10 -3.94 -7.37
CA ALA A 24 -1.58 -2.74 -6.68
C ALA A 24 -0.36 -1.83 -6.42
N LEU A 25 -0.50 -0.52 -6.60
CA LEU A 25 0.58 0.43 -6.40
C LEU A 25 0.10 1.86 -6.12
N SER A 26 0.74 2.53 -5.17
CA SER A 26 0.69 3.98 -4.96
C SER A 26 1.80 4.72 -5.75
N LEU A 27 1.43 5.77 -6.50
CA LEU A 27 2.36 6.59 -7.29
C LEU A 27 2.93 7.81 -6.53
N GLY A 28 2.47 8.07 -5.31
CA GLY A 28 2.94 9.16 -4.45
C GLY A 28 2.35 10.54 -4.77
N ASP A 29 1.43 10.64 -5.75
CA ASP A 29 0.70 11.85 -6.14
C ASP A 29 -0.81 11.78 -5.78
N GLY A 30 -1.18 10.80 -4.94
CA GLY A 30 -2.55 10.41 -4.65
C GLY A 30 -3.15 9.41 -5.64
N THR A 31 -2.43 8.99 -6.69
CA THR A 31 -2.95 8.00 -7.64
C THR A 31 -2.64 6.57 -7.18
N LEU A 32 -3.69 5.77 -7.04
CA LEU A 32 -3.63 4.34 -6.76
C LEU A 32 -3.91 3.57 -8.06
N VAL A 33 -3.03 2.64 -8.41
CA VAL A 33 -3.12 1.81 -9.60
C VAL A 33 -3.46 0.38 -9.21
N LEU A 34 -4.54 -0.18 -9.76
CA LEU A 34 -4.92 -1.57 -9.54
C LEU A 34 -5.13 -2.29 -10.87
N SER A 35 -4.66 -3.53 -10.97
CA SER A 35 -4.85 -4.34 -12.17
C SER A 35 -6.23 -4.99 -12.25
N THR A 36 -6.74 -5.22 -13.46
CA THR A 36 -7.90 -6.09 -13.71
C THR A 36 -7.65 -7.55 -13.31
N GLY A 37 -6.41 -7.98 -13.12
CA GLY A 37 -6.04 -9.32 -12.67
C GLY A 37 -6.63 -9.70 -11.31
N TRP A 38 -6.93 -8.69 -10.48
CA TRP A 38 -7.67 -8.88 -9.24
C TRP A 38 -9.09 -9.38 -9.45
N LEU A 39 -9.74 -9.02 -10.57
CA LEU A 39 -11.10 -9.47 -10.89
C LEU A 39 -11.15 -10.98 -11.16
N ALA A 40 -10.05 -11.56 -11.64
CA ALA A 40 -9.98 -12.99 -11.96
C ALA A 40 -9.45 -13.85 -10.80
N ARG A 41 -8.78 -13.24 -9.81
CA ARG A 41 -8.00 -13.97 -8.79
C ARG A 41 -8.32 -13.59 -7.35
N GLY A 42 -9.08 -12.53 -7.11
CA GLY A 42 -9.40 -12.04 -5.78
C GLY A 42 -10.90 -11.85 -5.56
N THR A 43 -11.25 -11.68 -4.29
CA THR A 43 -12.56 -11.27 -3.82
C THR A 43 -12.67 -9.74 -3.72
N GLN A 44 -13.88 -9.25 -3.43
CA GLN A 44 -14.06 -7.83 -3.10
C GLN A 44 -13.26 -7.45 -1.85
N GLU A 45 -13.17 -8.34 -0.88
CA GLU A 45 -12.39 -8.20 0.35
C GLU A 45 -10.88 -8.10 0.06
N ASP A 46 -10.37 -8.90 -0.87
CA ASP A 46 -8.98 -8.84 -1.33
C ASP A 46 -8.68 -7.50 -2.02
N PHE A 47 -9.60 -7.06 -2.88
CA PHE A 47 -9.49 -5.78 -3.56
C PHE A 47 -9.48 -4.61 -2.57
N ALA A 48 -10.38 -4.62 -1.58
CA ALA A 48 -10.43 -3.60 -0.55
C ALA A 48 -9.18 -3.62 0.34
N ALA A 49 -8.59 -4.79 0.62
CA ALA A 49 -7.38 -4.92 1.42
C ALA A 49 -6.16 -4.35 0.69
N SER A 50 -5.99 -4.70 -0.59
CA SER A 50 -4.96 -4.10 -1.46
C SER A 50 -5.13 -2.59 -1.59
N LEU A 51 -6.36 -2.10 -1.82
CA LEU A 51 -6.62 -0.66 -1.93
C LEU A 51 -6.31 0.09 -0.62
N ALA A 52 -6.67 -0.48 0.53
CA ALA A 52 -6.38 0.11 1.83
C ALA A 52 -4.87 0.18 2.11
N HIS A 53 -4.12 -0.83 1.68
CA HIS A 53 -2.66 -0.84 1.74
C HIS A 53 -2.04 0.28 0.90
N GLU A 54 -2.43 0.41 -0.38
CA GLU A 54 -1.89 1.47 -1.25
C GLU A 54 -2.31 2.87 -0.79
N ALA A 55 -3.54 3.04 -0.30
CA ALA A 55 -3.98 4.30 0.31
C ALA A 55 -3.15 4.66 1.54
N ALA A 56 -2.70 3.67 2.31
CA ALA A 56 -1.81 3.90 3.44
C ALA A 56 -0.42 4.42 2.99
N HIS A 57 0.12 3.94 1.87
CA HIS A 57 1.36 4.51 1.31
C HIS A 57 1.25 6.00 0.99
N GLU A 58 0.14 6.42 0.38
CA GLU A 58 -0.16 7.84 0.09
C GLU A 58 -0.32 8.64 1.37
N LEU A 59 -1.14 8.15 2.30
CA LEU A 59 -1.44 8.80 3.57
C LEU A 59 -0.26 8.86 4.55
N LEU A 60 0.78 8.06 4.32
CA LEU A 60 2.03 8.11 5.06
C LEU A 60 3.15 8.83 4.30
N GLY A 61 2.92 9.21 3.03
CA GLY A 61 3.89 9.94 2.22
C GLY A 61 5.11 9.10 1.86
N HIS A 62 4.95 7.78 1.70
CA HIS A 62 6.07 6.90 1.37
C HIS A 62 6.70 7.24 0.01
N GLY A 63 5.90 7.52 -1.01
CA GLY A 63 6.39 7.93 -2.34
C GLY A 63 7.23 9.21 -2.32
N PRO A 64 6.71 10.34 -1.80
CA PRO A 64 7.48 11.58 -1.66
C PRO A 64 8.74 11.42 -0.81
N ARG A 65 8.69 10.65 0.28
CA ARG A 65 9.88 10.36 1.11
C ARG A 65 10.92 9.57 0.32
N PHE A 66 10.50 8.53 -0.40
CA PHE A 66 11.39 7.76 -1.28
C PHE A 66 12.07 8.67 -2.30
N ALA A 67 11.31 9.56 -2.96
CA ALA A 67 11.84 10.51 -3.91
C ALA A 67 12.91 11.44 -3.31
N ALA A 68 12.75 11.82 -2.04
CA ALA A 68 13.66 12.70 -1.32
C ALA A 68 14.89 11.99 -0.74
N THR A 69 14.76 10.74 -0.28
CA THR A 69 15.83 10.03 0.44
C THR A 69 16.70 9.16 -0.46
N THR A 70 16.23 8.83 -1.66
CA THR A 70 16.96 7.98 -2.62
C THR A 70 17.63 8.83 -3.68
N VAL A 71 18.93 8.62 -3.91
CA VAL A 71 19.66 9.30 -5.00
C VAL A 71 18.99 8.95 -6.34
N GLY A 72 18.51 9.96 -7.06
CA GLY A 72 17.74 9.76 -8.30
C GLY A 72 16.28 9.32 -8.11
N GLY A 73 15.80 9.20 -6.86
CA GLY A 73 14.44 8.77 -6.54
C GLY A 73 13.36 9.66 -7.17
N GLY A 74 13.56 10.97 -7.16
CA GLY A 74 12.65 11.92 -7.84
C GLY A 74 12.56 11.70 -9.36
N LEU A 75 13.68 11.37 -10.02
CA LEU A 75 13.68 11.08 -11.47
C LEU A 75 13.01 9.74 -11.78
N LEU A 76 13.21 8.72 -10.94
CA LEU A 76 12.54 7.43 -11.07
C LEU A 76 11.02 7.57 -10.89
N MET A 77 10.59 8.33 -9.88
CA MET A 77 9.17 8.60 -9.64
C MET A 77 8.56 9.39 -10.80
N ALA A 78 9.20 10.48 -11.23
CA ALA A 78 8.74 11.28 -12.37
C ALA A 78 8.66 10.48 -13.67
N GLY A 79 9.65 9.62 -13.94
CA GLY A 79 9.65 8.73 -15.09
C GLY A 79 8.48 7.73 -15.05
N THR A 80 8.21 7.17 -13.88
CA THR A 80 7.08 6.23 -13.73
C THR A 80 5.74 6.93 -13.87
N LEU A 81 5.56 8.11 -13.27
CA LEU A 81 4.36 8.94 -13.43
C LEU A 81 4.11 9.34 -14.89
N ALA A 82 5.17 9.72 -15.62
CA ALA A 82 5.08 10.11 -17.03
C ALA A 82 4.77 8.92 -17.95
N LEU A 83 5.26 7.73 -17.60
CA LEU A 83 5.06 6.51 -18.38
C LEU A 83 3.77 5.78 -18.01
N ALA A 84 3.24 5.94 -16.79
CA ALA A 84 2.01 5.28 -16.34
C ALA A 84 0.78 5.43 -17.27
N PRO A 85 0.52 6.59 -17.90
CA PRO A 85 -0.57 6.72 -18.85
C PRO A 85 -0.30 6.13 -20.23
N LEU A 86 0.98 5.96 -20.60
CA LEU A 86 1.43 5.67 -21.97
C LEU A 86 1.99 4.24 -22.13
N ALA A 87 2.34 3.60 -21.02
CA ALA A 87 3.08 2.34 -21.03
C ALA A 87 2.16 1.13 -21.13
N ALA A 88 2.57 0.18 -21.98
CA ALA A 88 2.00 -1.16 -22.02
C ALA A 88 2.27 -1.93 -20.70
N PRO A 89 1.47 -2.96 -20.37
CA PRO A 89 1.62 -3.80 -19.18
C PRO A 89 3.06 -4.21 -18.79
N PRO A 90 3.96 -4.54 -19.72
CA PRO A 90 5.34 -4.92 -19.38
C PRO A 90 6.25 -3.75 -18.99
N LEU A 91 6.02 -2.55 -19.53
CA LEU A 91 6.92 -1.39 -19.38
C LEU A 91 6.82 -0.77 -18.00
N LEU A 92 5.60 -0.62 -17.49
CA LEU A 92 5.41 -0.26 -16.09
C LEU A 92 5.87 -1.40 -15.17
N ALA A 93 5.56 -2.67 -15.47
CA ALA A 93 6.06 -3.80 -14.67
C ALA A 93 7.61 -3.89 -14.61
N ALA A 94 8.32 -3.29 -15.59
CA ALA A 94 9.78 -3.20 -15.62
C ALA A 94 10.34 -1.92 -14.95
N GLY A 95 9.59 -0.82 -14.93
CA GLY A 95 9.97 0.43 -14.21
C GLY A 95 9.59 0.44 -12.73
N VAL A 96 8.50 -0.26 -12.39
CA VAL A 96 7.91 -0.36 -11.05
C VAL A 96 8.80 -1.10 -10.01
N PRO A 97 9.69 -2.06 -10.35
CA PRO A 97 10.68 -2.61 -9.42
C PRO A 97 11.70 -1.57 -8.91
N LEU A 98 11.89 -0.46 -9.64
CA LEU A 98 12.75 0.65 -9.20
C LEU A 98 12.04 1.58 -8.21
N LEU A 99 10.71 1.51 -8.11
CA LEU A 99 9.90 2.18 -7.10
C LEU A 99 9.67 1.32 -5.85
N GLY A 100 9.65 0.00 -6.01
CA GLY A 100 9.24 -1.00 -5.01
C GLY A 100 10.25 -1.33 -3.91
N ALA A 101 11.32 -0.56 -3.75
CA ALA A 101 12.17 -0.66 -2.57
C ALA A 101 11.76 0.37 -1.52
N TYR A 102 10.47 0.40 -1.16
CA TYR A 102 10.08 1.03 0.09
C TYR A 102 10.88 0.36 1.21
N ALA A 103 11.43 1.18 2.12
CA ALA A 103 12.25 0.64 3.20
C ALA A 103 11.44 -0.40 3.99
N ARG A 104 12.05 -1.48 4.47
CA ARG A 104 11.36 -2.58 5.19
C ARG A 104 10.38 -2.12 6.30
N GLY A 105 10.62 -0.94 6.88
CA GLY A 105 9.69 -0.31 7.85
C GLY A 105 8.41 0.24 7.23
N GLN A 106 8.47 0.82 6.03
CA GLN A 106 7.35 1.48 5.35
C GLN A 106 6.23 0.49 4.97
N GLU A 107 6.60 -0.70 4.51
CA GLU A 107 5.62 -1.76 4.19
C GLU A 107 4.79 -2.18 5.42
N TYR A 108 5.43 -2.31 6.58
CA TYR A 108 4.71 -2.62 7.82
C TYR A 108 3.88 -1.43 8.31
N GLU A 109 4.36 -0.19 8.15
CA GLU A 109 3.57 1.00 8.46
C GLU A 109 2.31 1.08 7.57
N ALA A 110 2.45 0.75 6.29
CA ALA A 110 1.35 0.67 5.34
C ALA A 110 0.38 -0.46 5.68
N ASP A 111 0.85 -1.64 6.09
CA ASP A 111 -0.03 -2.71 6.60
C ASP A 111 -0.78 -2.29 7.86
N ALA A 112 -0.10 -1.64 8.80
CA ALA A 112 -0.70 -1.24 10.07
C ALA A 112 -1.82 -0.21 9.88
N LEU A 113 -1.57 0.80 9.06
CA LEU A 113 -2.59 1.79 8.72
C LEU A 113 -3.65 1.23 7.77
N GLY A 114 -3.25 0.44 6.77
CA GLY A 114 -4.16 -0.20 5.81
C GLY A 114 -5.16 -1.10 6.53
N LEU A 115 -4.72 -1.88 7.50
CA LEU A 115 -5.59 -2.70 8.34
C LEU A 115 -6.59 -1.86 9.14
N TRP A 116 -6.15 -0.74 9.71
CA TRP A 116 -7.03 0.17 10.43
C TRP A 116 -8.08 0.82 9.51
N LEU A 117 -7.68 1.25 8.30
CA LEU A 117 -8.59 1.79 7.29
C LEU A 117 -9.61 0.74 6.85
N TYR A 118 -9.15 -0.50 6.65
CA TYR A 118 -9.96 -1.64 6.24
C TYR A 118 -11.03 -1.98 7.28
N GLU A 119 -10.66 -2.02 8.56
CA GLU A 119 -11.61 -2.21 9.67
C GLU A 119 -12.64 -1.07 9.76
N ARG A 120 -12.21 0.18 9.52
CA ARG A 120 -13.13 1.34 9.51
C ARG A 120 -14.08 1.37 8.33
N ALA A 121 -13.69 0.78 7.21
CA ALA A 121 -14.57 0.53 6.09
C ALA A 121 -15.58 -0.61 6.36
N GLY A 122 -15.55 -1.23 7.55
CA GLY A 122 -16.49 -2.26 7.98
C GLY A 122 -16.04 -3.69 7.66
N TYR A 123 -14.85 -3.87 7.09
CA TYR A 123 -14.34 -5.20 6.76
C TYR A 123 -13.64 -5.85 7.97
N PRO A 124 -13.71 -7.19 8.13
CA PRO A 124 -13.14 -7.85 9.29
C PRO A 124 -11.61 -7.97 9.17
N ARG A 125 -10.89 -7.72 10.28
CA ARG A 125 -9.43 -7.95 10.41
C ARG A 125 -8.96 -9.26 9.80
N ALA A 126 -9.74 -10.32 10.04
CA ALA A 126 -9.41 -11.67 9.58
C ALA A 126 -9.35 -11.77 8.05
N ALA A 127 -10.19 -11.02 7.32
CA ALA A 127 -10.15 -11.00 5.85
C ALA A 127 -8.89 -10.32 5.33
N TYR A 128 -8.42 -9.24 5.97
CA TYR A 128 -7.14 -8.61 5.62
C TYR A 128 -5.96 -9.56 5.84
N LEU A 129 -5.92 -10.27 6.97
CA LEU A 129 -4.88 -11.26 7.24
C LEU A 129 -4.98 -12.47 6.28
N ALA A 130 -6.20 -12.89 5.93
CA ALA A 130 -6.42 -13.93 4.94
C ALA A 130 -5.93 -13.51 3.55
N HIS A 131 -6.16 -12.26 3.15
CA HIS A 131 -5.63 -11.67 1.92
C HIS A 131 -4.10 -11.72 1.88
N LEU A 132 -3.42 -11.28 2.94
CA LEU A 132 -1.96 -11.34 3.02
C LEU A 132 -1.44 -12.79 2.98
N ARG A 133 -2.14 -13.74 3.60
CA ARG A 133 -1.81 -15.17 3.48
C ARG A 133 -1.99 -15.67 2.05
N HIS A 134 -3.05 -15.26 1.37
CA HIS A 134 -3.33 -15.64 -0.01
C HIS A 134 -2.25 -15.12 -0.96
N LEU A 135 -1.87 -13.84 -0.84
CA LEU A 135 -0.74 -13.25 -1.57
C LEU A 135 0.56 -14.03 -1.37
N ALA A 136 0.80 -14.53 -0.15
CA ALA A 136 1.98 -15.32 0.14
C ALA A 136 2.02 -16.70 -0.55
N THR A 137 0.90 -17.16 -1.13
CA THR A 137 0.81 -18.39 -1.92
C THR A 137 1.12 -18.18 -3.41
N PHE A 138 1.22 -16.94 -3.88
CA PHE A 138 1.46 -16.67 -5.30
C PHE A 138 2.83 -17.20 -5.76
N PRO A 139 2.91 -17.83 -6.94
CA PRO A 139 4.14 -18.41 -7.45
C PRO A 139 5.18 -17.33 -7.74
N ARG A 140 6.44 -17.55 -7.31
CA ARG A 140 7.53 -16.61 -7.56
C ARG A 140 8.18 -16.82 -8.95
N PRO A 141 8.60 -15.76 -9.66
CA PRO A 141 8.50 -14.35 -9.27
C PRO A 141 7.09 -13.79 -9.54
N ASP A 142 6.39 -13.46 -8.46
CA ASP A 142 5.13 -12.73 -8.51
C ASP A 142 5.42 -11.23 -8.50
N LEU A 143 4.67 -10.46 -9.31
CA LEU A 143 4.93 -9.02 -9.43
C LEU A 143 4.55 -8.31 -8.14
N TRP A 144 3.40 -8.61 -7.52
CA TRP A 144 3.00 -7.96 -6.28
C TRP A 144 4.04 -8.20 -5.18
N LEU A 145 4.48 -9.45 -4.99
CA LEU A 145 5.53 -9.79 -3.99
C LEU A 145 6.89 -9.16 -4.29
N SER A 146 7.19 -8.86 -5.56
CA SER A 146 8.43 -8.19 -5.94
C SER A 146 8.41 -6.70 -5.60
N LEU A 147 7.22 -6.10 -5.52
CA LEU A 147 7.01 -4.69 -5.22
C LEU A 147 6.75 -4.43 -3.74
N HIS A 148 6.25 -5.43 -3.05
CA HIS A 148 5.89 -5.40 -1.63
C HIS A 148 6.68 -6.47 -0.87
N PRO A 149 7.97 -6.22 -0.58
CA PRO A 149 8.84 -7.22 0.01
C PRO A 149 8.46 -7.59 1.45
N ASP A 150 9.10 -8.64 1.95
CA ASP A 150 9.02 -9.10 3.35
C ASP A 150 7.62 -9.46 3.87
N LEU A 151 6.67 -9.76 2.97
CA LEU A 151 5.27 -10.10 3.31
C LEU A 151 5.15 -11.11 4.47
N GLN A 152 5.97 -12.17 4.47
CA GLN A 152 5.95 -13.19 5.52
C GLN A 152 6.33 -12.62 6.91
N ALA A 153 7.31 -11.73 6.97
CA ALA A 153 7.71 -11.10 8.23
C ALA A 153 6.64 -10.10 8.72
N ARG A 154 6.06 -9.34 7.79
CA ARG A 154 4.98 -8.40 8.04
C ARG A 154 3.72 -9.09 8.58
N LEU A 155 3.28 -10.17 7.92
CA LEU A 155 2.15 -10.98 8.33
C LEU A 155 2.33 -11.51 9.75
N ARG A 156 3.47 -12.14 10.06
CA ARG A 156 3.77 -12.61 11.42
C ARG A 156 3.67 -11.49 12.45
N ARG A 157 4.16 -10.30 12.11
CA ARG A 157 4.13 -9.14 13.01
C ARG A 157 2.71 -8.60 13.21
N LEU A 158 1.84 -8.67 12.22
CA LEU A 158 0.41 -8.33 12.36
C LEU A 158 -0.34 -9.38 13.19
N GLU A 159 0.03 -10.64 13.10
CA GLU A 159 -0.59 -11.74 13.85
C GLU A 159 -0.16 -11.76 15.32
N ALA A 160 1.05 -11.30 15.64
CA ALA A 160 1.66 -11.40 16.96
C ALA A 160 0.97 -10.59 18.08
N GLY A 161 0.02 -9.70 17.76
CA GLY A 161 -0.73 -8.97 18.78
C GLY A 161 -1.21 -7.59 18.34
N PRO A 162 -1.35 -6.65 19.29
CA PRO A 162 -1.82 -5.30 19.01
C PRO A 162 -0.95 -4.59 17.97
N VAL A 163 -1.59 -3.99 16.96
CA VAL A 163 -0.91 -3.26 15.89
C VAL A 163 -0.98 -1.77 16.19
N ARG A 164 0.19 -1.14 16.35
CA ARG A 164 0.30 0.31 16.50
C ARG A 164 0.15 0.96 15.13
N VAL A 165 -0.86 1.80 14.98
CA VAL A 165 -1.10 2.56 13.76
C VAL A 165 -0.20 3.80 13.76
N PRO A 166 0.53 4.08 12.67
CA PRO A 166 1.31 5.30 12.54
C PRO A 166 0.42 6.55 12.67
N VAL A 167 0.98 7.63 13.22
CA VAL A 167 0.27 8.92 13.29
C VAL A 167 0.26 9.57 11.92
N ILE A 168 -0.93 9.85 11.40
CA ILE A 168 -1.09 10.71 10.23
C ILE A 168 -1.36 12.13 10.75
N SER A 169 -0.41 13.05 10.55
CA SER A 169 -0.61 14.47 10.89
C SER A 169 -1.89 14.99 10.26
N GLY A 170 -2.72 15.78 10.94
CA GLY A 170 -3.91 16.39 10.31
C GLY A 170 -5.13 15.48 10.07
N VAL A 171 -5.06 14.15 10.32
CA VAL A 171 -6.26 13.30 10.39
C VAL A 171 -6.77 13.31 11.82
N ARG A 172 -7.83 14.08 12.09
CA ARG A 172 -8.51 14.08 13.39
C ARG A 172 -9.62 13.04 13.38
N ASP A 173 -9.40 11.93 14.09
CA ASP A 173 -10.50 11.05 14.44
C ASP A 173 -11.22 11.63 15.66
N ARG A 174 -12.46 12.08 15.49
CA ARG A 174 -13.39 12.52 16.55
C ARG A 174 -12.73 13.11 17.82
N GLY A 175 -11.86 14.10 17.63
CA GLY A 175 -11.36 14.95 18.72
C GLY A 175 -10.01 14.62 19.36
N GLU A 176 -9.31 13.54 18.98
CA GLU A 176 -7.97 13.29 19.55
C GLU A 176 -6.95 12.89 18.47
N GLU A 177 -5.86 13.65 18.34
CA GLU A 177 -4.63 13.17 17.69
C GLU A 177 -4.01 12.08 18.56
N ARG A 178 -4.51 10.85 18.46
CA ARG A 178 -3.91 9.69 19.13
C ARG A 178 -3.45 8.66 18.12
N GLN A 179 -2.30 8.05 18.42
CA GLN A 179 -1.93 6.75 17.84
C GLN A 179 -3.07 5.78 18.09
N ALA A 180 -3.75 5.35 17.04
CA ALA A 180 -4.72 4.27 17.16
C ALA A 180 -3.99 2.96 17.42
N LEU A 181 -4.51 2.16 18.35
CA LEU A 181 -4.05 0.79 18.57
C LEU A 181 -5.15 -0.15 18.10
N ILE A 182 -4.86 -0.95 17.08
CA ILE A 182 -5.75 -2.05 16.69
C ILE A 182 -5.46 -3.21 17.64
N ARG A 183 -6.44 -3.60 18.45
CA ARG A 183 -6.34 -4.79 19.29
C ARG A 183 -6.81 -6.02 18.50
N PRO A 184 -6.24 -7.21 18.73
CA PRO A 184 -6.84 -8.44 18.22
C PRO A 184 -8.29 -8.51 18.71
N GLY A 185 -9.23 -8.66 17.78
CA GLY A 185 -10.65 -8.71 18.11
C GLY A 185 -10.93 -9.91 19.00
N VAL A 186 -11.32 -9.64 20.25
CA VAL A 186 -12.03 -10.63 21.08
C VAL A 186 -13.43 -10.72 20.48
N ARG A 187 -13.74 -11.85 19.85
CA ARG A 187 -15.12 -12.33 19.76
C ARG A 187 -15.34 -13.29 20.91
#